data_AF-A0A1I6R338-F1
#
_entry.id   AF-A0A1I6R338-F1
#
_cell.length_a   1.000
_cell.length_b   1.000
_cell.length_c   1.000
_cell.angle_alpha   90.00
_cell.angle_beta   90.00
_cell.angle_gamma   90.00
#
_symmetry.space_group_name_H-M   'P 1'
#
loop_
_entity.id
_entity.type
_entity.pdbx_description
1 polymer ?
#
loop_
_entity_poly.entity_id
_entity_poly.type
_entity_poly.pdbx_seq_one_letter_code
_entity_poly.pdbx_strand_id
1 'polypeptide(L)'
;MKPFHIFSETENKELCLALSNLASISPHVEYTRFKDRMIRNVQEGLIPEFFIALCERIRSEREEGNHIHVLKNCPVDTDIPELNHDDPVSDKYRLKKTFLGEAFLGTFSYLLGNPLLSYATRNNGDFFTDVVSINRFRGKRTGFTDGDLIFHNDRSSHPVKADYITLLGLRCPENDLVYTTYIDGKDIFSHLSEEQIRVLSENWYYTEVDDLTKEKVKNWDRSSAHAIINGETICFQDTLTQPISNAPTCAVEALLAFKDAMTKSPKMRHRIEYGDLLVFANQYGLHNRERIEVNNPDEVSKRWLLKTYTFRDSTVADTYADYWYNGIYGCASDRIEKVLK
;
A
#
# COMPACT_ATOMS: atom_id res chain seq x y z
N MET A 1 4.42 -15.26 7.45
CA MET A 1 3.49 -14.69 8.46
C MET A 1 2.36 -15.69 8.67
N LYS A 2 1.84 -15.82 9.89
CA LYS A 2 0.71 -16.71 10.17
C LYS A 2 -0.59 -16.06 9.69
N PRO A 3 -1.52 -16.82 9.09
CA PRO A 3 -2.85 -16.32 8.78
C PRO A 3 -3.59 -15.89 10.06
N PHE A 4 -4.20 -14.73 10.01
CA PHE A 4 -5.13 -14.25 11.04
C PHE A 4 -6.52 -14.88 10.86
N HIS A 5 -6.97 -15.02 9.60
CA HIS A 5 -8.17 -15.77 9.22
C HIS A 5 -7.94 -16.49 7.89
N ILE A 6 -8.59 -17.65 7.73
CA ILE A 6 -8.67 -18.37 6.46
C ILE A 6 -10.15 -18.57 6.21
N PHE A 7 -10.70 -17.90 5.19
CA PHE A 7 -12.10 -18.10 4.85
C PHE A 7 -12.31 -19.54 4.40
N SER A 8 -13.27 -20.22 5.02
CA SER A 8 -13.76 -21.50 4.51
C SER A 8 -14.37 -21.31 3.11
N GLU A 9 -14.55 -22.40 2.37
CA GLU A 9 -15.23 -22.32 1.07
C GLU A 9 -16.65 -21.72 1.18
N THR A 10 -17.34 -21.98 2.30
CA THR A 10 -18.69 -21.47 2.55
C THR A 10 -18.65 -19.97 2.80
N GLU A 11 -17.78 -19.50 3.70
CA GLU A 11 -17.59 -18.07 3.97
C GLU A 11 -17.17 -17.31 2.70
N ASN A 12 -16.24 -17.86 1.93
CA ASN A 12 -15.80 -17.26 0.67
C ASN A 12 -16.97 -17.14 -0.32
N LYS A 13 -17.75 -18.21 -0.53
CA LYS A 13 -18.91 -18.18 -1.46
C LYS A 13 -19.98 -17.20 -1.00
N GLU A 14 -20.30 -17.18 0.30
CA GLU A 14 -21.27 -16.27 0.90
C GLU A 14 -20.83 -14.82 0.72
N LEU A 15 -19.56 -14.51 1.00
CA LEU A 15 -19.01 -13.16 0.83
C LEU A 15 -18.93 -12.75 -0.64
N CYS A 16 -18.56 -13.66 -1.55
CA CYS A 16 -18.60 -13.42 -2.99
C CYS A 16 -20.02 -13.05 -3.46
N LEU A 17 -21.03 -13.78 -2.98
CA LEU A 17 -22.43 -13.51 -3.31
C LEU A 17 -22.88 -12.14 -2.78
N ALA A 18 -22.56 -11.83 -1.52
CA ALA A 18 -22.87 -10.54 -0.89
C ALA A 18 -22.23 -9.35 -1.63
N LEU A 19 -21.03 -9.53 -2.18
CA LEU A 19 -20.29 -8.48 -2.89
C LEU A 19 -20.62 -8.40 -4.39
N SER A 20 -21.34 -9.37 -4.95
CA SER A 20 -21.57 -9.49 -6.41
C SER A 20 -22.22 -8.26 -7.05
N ASN A 21 -23.19 -7.63 -6.37
CA ASN A 21 -23.85 -6.45 -6.90
C ASN A 21 -22.92 -5.22 -6.96
N LEU A 22 -21.96 -5.13 -6.04
CA LEU A 22 -20.97 -4.06 -5.97
C LEU A 22 -19.87 -4.31 -6.98
N ALA A 23 -19.43 -5.57 -7.10
CA ALA A 23 -18.45 -6.04 -8.07
C ALA A 23 -18.86 -5.83 -9.54
N SER A 24 -20.15 -5.57 -9.81
CA SER A 24 -20.65 -5.22 -11.15
C SER A 24 -20.42 -3.76 -11.55
N ILE A 25 -20.03 -2.90 -10.59
CA ILE A 25 -19.78 -1.48 -10.80
C ILE A 25 -18.28 -1.27 -10.89
N SER A 26 -17.79 -0.67 -11.97
CA SER A 26 -16.37 -0.35 -12.09
C SER A 26 -15.98 0.78 -11.12
N PRO A 27 -15.10 0.55 -10.13
CA PRO A 27 -14.61 1.61 -9.27
C PRO A 27 -13.65 2.56 -9.99
N HIS A 28 -13.20 2.21 -11.20
CA HIS A 28 -12.29 3.00 -12.02
C HIS A 28 -13.01 4.02 -12.92
N VAL A 29 -14.30 3.78 -13.17
CA VAL A 29 -15.12 4.62 -14.06
C VAL A 29 -16.24 5.30 -13.27
N GLU A 30 -16.87 4.58 -12.34
CA GLU A 30 -18.04 5.02 -11.58
C GLU A 30 -17.78 4.97 -10.05
N TYR A 31 -16.63 5.49 -9.60
CA TYR A 31 -16.20 5.39 -8.19
C TYR A 31 -17.27 5.85 -7.19
N THR A 32 -17.93 6.99 -7.43
CA THR A 32 -18.99 7.50 -6.54
C THR A 32 -20.13 6.48 -6.40
N ARG A 33 -20.59 5.92 -7.52
CA ARG A 33 -21.65 4.92 -7.52
C ARG A 33 -21.23 3.64 -6.81
N PHE A 34 -19.98 3.21 -7.02
CA PHE A 34 -19.38 2.07 -6.33
C PHE A 34 -19.37 2.30 -4.81
N LYS A 35 -18.83 3.44 -4.36
CA LYS A 35 -18.78 3.83 -2.94
C LYS A 35 -20.17 3.90 -2.32
N ASP A 36 -21.14 4.53 -2.98
CA ASP A 36 -22.51 4.65 -2.48
C ASP A 36 -23.23 3.30 -2.41
N ARG A 37 -22.94 2.38 -3.34
CA ARG A 37 -23.47 1.01 -3.29
C ARG A 37 -22.85 0.24 -2.13
N MET A 38 -21.54 0.34 -1.94
CA MET A 38 -20.83 -0.30 -0.82
C MET A 38 -21.40 0.12 0.53
N ILE A 39 -21.55 1.44 0.76
CA ILE A 39 -22.11 1.98 2.01
C ILE A 39 -23.52 1.45 2.25
N ARG A 40 -24.38 1.47 1.21
CA ARG A 40 -25.74 0.94 1.29
C ARG A 40 -25.77 -0.55 1.62
N ASN A 41 -24.93 -1.37 0.98
CA ASN A 41 -24.89 -2.80 1.27
C ASN A 41 -24.57 -3.08 2.75
N VAL A 42 -23.67 -2.30 3.35
CA VAL A 42 -23.36 -2.43 4.78
C VAL A 42 -24.55 -1.98 5.64
N GLN A 43 -25.16 -0.83 5.33
CA GLN A 43 -26.30 -0.29 6.09
C GLN A 43 -27.56 -1.15 6.00
N GLU A 44 -27.79 -1.82 4.86
CA GLU A 44 -28.91 -2.72 4.62
C GLU A 44 -28.67 -4.14 5.18
N GLY A 45 -27.52 -4.39 5.83
CA GLY A 45 -27.20 -5.69 6.43
C GLY A 45 -26.93 -6.79 5.40
N LEU A 46 -26.50 -6.43 4.19
CA LEU A 46 -26.20 -7.39 3.12
C LEU A 46 -24.83 -8.05 3.28
N ILE A 47 -23.98 -7.54 4.17
CA ILE A 47 -22.66 -8.09 4.43
C ILE A 47 -22.75 -9.14 5.56
N PRO A 48 -22.17 -10.35 5.39
CA PRO A 48 -22.23 -11.40 6.40
C PRO A 48 -21.64 -10.99 7.75
N GLU A 49 -22.31 -11.38 8.83
CA GLU A 49 -21.94 -11.03 10.21
C GLU A 49 -20.52 -11.50 10.57
N PHE A 50 -20.10 -12.69 10.09
CA PHE A 50 -18.75 -13.20 10.33
C PHE A 50 -17.67 -12.25 9.80
N PHE A 51 -17.93 -11.56 8.69
CA PHE A 51 -16.95 -10.65 8.08
C PHE A 51 -16.90 -9.32 8.84
N ILE A 52 -18.03 -8.85 9.34
CA ILE A 52 -18.10 -7.67 10.23
C ILE A 52 -17.32 -7.96 11.52
N ALA A 53 -17.60 -9.08 12.18
CA ALA A 53 -16.90 -9.50 13.39
C ALA A 53 -15.39 -9.69 13.17
N LEU A 54 -14.98 -10.20 12.00
CA LEU A 54 -13.56 -10.29 11.63
C LEU A 54 -12.91 -8.90 11.55
N CYS A 55 -13.57 -7.93 10.92
CA CYS A 55 -13.06 -6.56 10.83
C CYS A 55 -12.98 -5.89 12.21
N GLU A 56 -13.95 -6.11 13.10
CA GLU A 56 -13.91 -5.63 14.48
C GLU A 56 -12.72 -6.21 15.26
N ARG A 57 -12.45 -7.51 15.14
CA ARG A 57 -11.27 -8.13 15.75
C ARG A 57 -9.96 -7.52 15.26
N ILE A 58 -9.86 -7.22 13.96
CA ILE A 58 -8.68 -6.55 13.38
C ILE A 58 -8.54 -5.13 13.93
N ARG A 59 -9.65 -4.41 14.14
CA ARG A 59 -9.61 -3.07 14.77
C ARG A 59 -9.06 -3.16 16.20
N SER A 60 -9.52 -4.13 16.99
CA SER A 60 -9.02 -4.34 18.36
C SER A 60 -7.54 -4.70 18.40
N GLU A 61 -7.07 -5.61 17.54
CA GLU A 61 -5.63 -5.93 17.42
C GLU A 61 -4.78 -4.69 17.08
N ARG A 62 -5.31 -3.78 16.25
CA ARG A 62 -4.62 -2.53 15.92
C ARG A 62 -4.58 -1.54 17.08
N GLU A 63 -5.62 -1.48 17.91
CA GLU A 63 -5.62 -0.68 19.14
C GLU A 63 -4.58 -1.20 20.14
N GLU A 64 -4.32 -2.50 20.13
CA GLU A 64 -3.26 -3.16 20.92
C GLU A 64 -1.86 -3.05 20.28
N GLY A 65 -1.77 -2.43 19.09
CA GLY A 65 -0.51 -2.16 18.39
C GLY A 65 -0.06 -3.24 17.41
N ASN A 66 -0.87 -4.25 17.12
CA ASN A 66 -0.63 -5.19 16.02
C ASN A 66 -1.19 -4.62 14.71
N HIS A 67 -0.32 -4.29 13.78
CA HIS A 67 -0.70 -3.61 12.55
C HIS A 67 -0.61 -4.47 11.29
N ILE A 68 -0.37 -5.78 11.43
CA ILE A 68 -0.14 -6.68 10.31
C ILE A 68 -1.12 -7.84 10.36
N HIS A 69 -1.87 -8.04 9.28
CA HIS A 69 -2.85 -9.12 9.22
C HIS A 69 -2.78 -9.81 7.86
N VAL A 70 -2.91 -11.13 7.90
CA VAL A 70 -2.99 -11.99 6.71
C VAL A 70 -4.35 -12.67 6.69
N LEU A 71 -5.11 -12.49 5.62
CA LEU A 71 -6.34 -13.24 5.37
C LEU A 71 -6.12 -14.13 4.15
N LYS A 72 -6.48 -15.41 4.23
CA LYS A 72 -6.38 -16.33 3.08
C LYS A 72 -7.74 -16.70 2.53
N ASN A 73 -7.76 -17.10 1.25
CA ASN A 73 -8.97 -17.47 0.51
C ASN A 73 -10.00 -16.32 0.45
N CYS A 74 -9.52 -15.10 0.21
CA CYS A 74 -10.34 -13.91 0.06
C CYS A 74 -11.11 -13.90 -1.28
N PRO A 75 -12.25 -13.20 -1.36
CA PRO A 75 -12.94 -12.96 -2.63
C PRO A 75 -12.05 -12.27 -3.66
N VAL A 76 -11.95 -12.88 -4.83
CA VAL A 76 -11.24 -12.37 -6.01
C VAL A 76 -12.01 -12.77 -7.26
N ASP A 77 -11.85 -12.01 -8.34
CA ASP A 77 -12.53 -12.30 -9.60
C ASP A 77 -12.16 -13.67 -10.16
N THR A 78 -13.14 -14.39 -10.69
CA THR A 78 -12.92 -15.71 -11.32
C THR A 78 -12.24 -15.59 -12.68
N ASP A 79 -12.51 -14.51 -13.40
CA ASP A 79 -11.90 -14.21 -14.69
C ASP A 79 -10.98 -13.01 -14.56
N ILE A 80 -9.67 -13.28 -14.56
CA ILE A 80 -8.62 -12.28 -14.41
C ILE A 80 -7.94 -12.16 -15.77
N PRO A 81 -8.11 -11.04 -16.49
CA PRO A 81 -7.58 -10.90 -17.85
C PRO A 81 -6.05 -10.88 -17.85
N GLU A 82 -5.42 -11.30 -18.94
CA GLU A 82 -4.01 -11.00 -19.17
C GLU A 82 -3.89 -9.52 -19.56
N LEU A 83 -3.00 -8.79 -18.90
CA LEU A 83 -2.75 -7.37 -19.17
C LEU A 83 -1.50 -7.25 -20.04
N ASN A 84 -1.50 -6.34 -21.01
CA ASN A 84 -0.27 -5.95 -21.68
C ASN A 84 0.63 -5.14 -20.71
N HIS A 85 1.87 -5.57 -20.53
CA HIS A 85 2.84 -4.93 -19.63
C HIS A 85 3.41 -3.59 -20.18
N ASP A 86 3.06 -3.18 -21.39
CA ASP A 86 3.40 -1.84 -21.91
C ASP A 86 2.43 -0.75 -21.41
N ASP A 87 1.14 -1.10 -21.27
CA ASP A 87 0.11 -0.20 -20.74
C ASP A 87 -0.99 -0.97 -19.98
N PRO A 88 -0.66 -1.58 -18.83
CA PRO A 88 -1.60 -2.43 -18.10
C PRO A 88 -2.77 -1.65 -17.51
N VAL A 89 -2.61 -0.33 -17.30
CA VAL A 89 -3.68 0.52 -16.76
C VAL A 89 -4.81 0.65 -17.78
N SER A 90 -4.50 1.05 -19.02
CA SER A 90 -5.52 1.13 -20.07
C SER A 90 -6.15 -0.24 -20.37
N ASP A 91 -5.35 -1.30 -20.34
CA ASP A 91 -5.83 -2.66 -20.55
C ASP A 91 -6.80 -3.12 -19.47
N LYS A 92 -6.54 -2.82 -18.19
CA LYS A 92 -7.51 -3.10 -17.12
C LYS A 92 -8.85 -2.46 -17.41
N TYR A 93 -8.87 -1.17 -17.75
CA TYR A 93 -10.12 -0.43 -18.03
C TYR A 93 -10.90 -1.06 -19.19
N ARG A 94 -10.20 -1.61 -20.18
CA ARG A 94 -10.80 -2.24 -21.36
C ARG A 94 -11.24 -3.68 -21.12
N LEU A 95 -10.44 -4.48 -20.41
CA LEU A 95 -10.56 -5.92 -20.33
C LEU A 95 -11.29 -6.41 -19.08
N LYS A 96 -11.06 -5.81 -17.91
CA LYS A 96 -11.66 -6.26 -16.64
C LYS A 96 -13.15 -5.92 -16.62
N LYS A 97 -14.01 -6.93 -16.35
CA LYS A 97 -15.48 -6.80 -16.40
C LYS A 97 -16.16 -6.95 -15.04
N THR A 98 -15.47 -7.54 -14.07
CA THR A 98 -15.92 -7.68 -12.69
C THR A 98 -14.85 -7.15 -11.76
N PHE A 99 -15.28 -6.69 -10.58
CA PHE A 99 -14.46 -5.98 -9.62
C PHE A 99 -14.63 -6.55 -8.21
N LEU A 100 -14.60 -7.88 -8.08
CA LEU A 100 -14.85 -8.57 -6.82
C LEU A 100 -13.73 -8.32 -5.80
N GLY A 101 -12.47 -8.30 -6.26
CA GLY A 101 -11.33 -7.95 -5.42
C GLY A 101 -11.43 -6.52 -4.89
N GLU A 102 -11.81 -5.56 -5.73
CA GLU A 102 -12.03 -4.17 -5.35
C GLU A 102 -13.21 -4.02 -4.40
N ALA A 103 -14.34 -4.71 -4.66
CA ALA A 103 -15.50 -4.74 -3.78
C ALA A 103 -15.14 -5.26 -2.39
N PHE A 104 -14.32 -6.31 -2.31
CA PHE A 104 -13.80 -6.84 -1.06
C PHE A 104 -12.89 -5.83 -0.35
N LEU A 105 -11.88 -5.28 -1.03
CA LEU A 105 -10.96 -4.30 -0.44
C LEU A 105 -11.65 -3.02 0.04
N GLY A 106 -12.61 -2.52 -0.74
CA GLY A 106 -13.41 -1.35 -0.38
C GLY A 106 -14.25 -1.60 0.86
N THR A 107 -15.00 -2.70 0.87
CA THR A 107 -15.87 -3.08 2.01
C THR A 107 -15.04 -3.35 3.25
N PHE A 108 -13.90 -4.06 3.12
CA PHE A 108 -12.94 -4.29 4.19
C PHE A 108 -12.45 -2.97 4.79
N SER A 109 -11.98 -2.03 3.96
CA SER A 109 -11.50 -0.72 4.41
C SER A 109 -12.60 0.08 5.12
N TYR A 110 -13.82 0.04 4.59
CA TYR A 110 -14.97 0.73 5.18
C TYR A 110 -15.35 0.16 6.56
N LEU A 111 -15.43 -1.17 6.71
CA LEU A 111 -15.74 -1.82 7.99
C LEU A 111 -14.65 -1.60 9.05
N LEU A 112 -13.40 -1.43 8.62
CA LEU A 112 -12.30 -1.05 9.51
C LEU A 112 -12.33 0.43 9.92
N GLY A 113 -13.20 1.25 9.32
CA GLY A 113 -13.20 2.70 9.52
C GLY A 113 -11.99 3.39 8.91
N ASN A 114 -11.37 2.80 7.88
CA ASN A 114 -10.17 3.32 7.24
C ASN A 114 -10.51 3.96 5.89
N PRO A 115 -10.51 5.30 5.78
CA PRO A 115 -10.77 5.97 4.51
C PRO A 115 -9.75 5.59 3.44
N LEU A 116 -10.24 5.32 2.23
CA LEU A 116 -9.40 5.03 1.07
C LEU A 116 -8.58 6.27 0.67
N LEU A 117 -7.35 6.03 0.23
CA LEU A 117 -6.41 7.02 -0.29
C LEU A 117 -5.97 6.62 -1.71
N SER A 118 -5.91 7.59 -2.61
CA SER A 118 -5.28 7.48 -3.92
C SER A 118 -4.44 8.72 -4.22
N TYR A 119 -3.68 8.69 -5.31
CA TYR A 119 -2.88 9.82 -5.76
C TYR A 119 -3.24 10.13 -7.20
N ALA A 120 -3.66 11.36 -7.49
CA ALA A 120 -4.23 11.75 -8.78
C ALA A 120 -3.33 11.40 -9.99
N THR A 121 -2.01 11.43 -9.82
CA THR A 121 -1.03 11.13 -10.88
C THR A 121 -0.63 9.67 -10.97
N ARG A 122 -1.11 8.81 -10.06
CA ARG A 122 -0.87 7.36 -10.05
C ARG A 122 -2.11 6.65 -10.56
N ASN A 123 -1.95 5.87 -11.63
CA ASN A 123 -3.01 5.07 -12.23
C ASN A 123 -4.33 5.84 -12.37
N ASN A 124 -4.27 7.07 -12.89
CA ASN A 124 -5.43 7.95 -13.10
C ASN A 124 -6.21 8.31 -11.80
N GLY A 125 -5.58 8.25 -10.63
CA GLY A 125 -6.24 8.51 -9.35
C GLY A 125 -7.05 7.32 -8.82
N ASP A 126 -6.88 6.13 -9.39
CA ASP A 126 -7.54 4.91 -8.96
C ASP A 126 -7.28 4.63 -7.46
N PHE A 127 -8.35 4.38 -6.70
CA PHE A 127 -8.25 3.91 -5.30
C PHE A 127 -7.81 2.45 -5.20
N PHE A 128 -8.01 1.68 -6.26
CA PHE A 128 -7.55 0.29 -6.37
C PHE A 128 -6.55 0.20 -7.52
N THR A 129 -5.30 -0.01 -7.16
CA THR A 129 -4.16 0.06 -8.08
C THR A 129 -3.57 -1.32 -8.33
N ASP A 130 -3.18 -1.57 -9.57
CA ASP A 130 -2.56 -2.82 -9.97
C ASP A 130 -1.06 -2.76 -9.71
N VAL A 131 -0.55 -3.71 -8.94
CA VAL A 131 0.88 -3.95 -8.80
C VAL A 131 1.25 -5.07 -9.76
N VAL A 132 1.61 -4.66 -10.96
CA VAL A 132 2.10 -5.50 -12.06
C VAL A 132 3.43 -4.96 -12.56
N SER A 133 4.24 -5.80 -13.18
CA SER A 133 5.45 -5.31 -13.86
C SER A 133 5.07 -4.49 -15.09
N ILE A 134 5.78 -3.38 -15.33
CA ILE A 134 5.60 -2.56 -16.53
C ILE A 134 6.94 -2.52 -17.26
N ASN A 135 6.94 -2.84 -18.55
CA ASN A 135 8.16 -3.03 -19.33
C ASN A 135 9.10 -1.81 -19.31
N ARG A 136 8.55 -0.59 -19.38
CA ARG A 136 9.37 0.63 -19.32
C ARG A 136 10.03 0.88 -17.96
N PHE A 137 9.57 0.21 -16.90
CA PHE A 137 10.10 0.32 -15.53
C PHE A 137 11.02 -0.84 -15.13
N ARG A 138 11.39 -1.74 -16.04
CA ARG A 138 12.36 -2.80 -15.76
C ARG A 138 13.69 -2.22 -15.26
N GLY A 139 14.19 -2.75 -14.14
CA GLY A 139 15.40 -2.26 -13.49
C GLY A 139 15.31 -0.83 -12.92
N LYS A 140 14.12 -0.22 -12.83
CA LYS A 140 13.90 1.10 -12.23
C LYS A 140 13.54 1.01 -10.74
N ARG A 141 13.70 2.11 -10.01
CA ARG A 141 13.37 2.26 -8.58
C ARG A 141 11.90 2.64 -8.46
N THR A 142 11.01 1.67 -8.61
CA THR A 142 9.54 1.85 -8.51
C THR A 142 8.86 0.51 -8.25
N GLY A 143 7.65 0.52 -7.67
CA GLY A 143 6.87 -0.70 -7.43
C GLY A 143 6.47 -1.48 -8.68
N PHE A 144 6.58 -0.85 -9.86
CA PHE A 144 6.28 -1.42 -11.17
C PHE A 144 7.49 -2.07 -11.87
N THR A 145 8.63 -2.13 -11.19
CA THR A 145 9.80 -2.87 -11.69
C THR A 145 9.53 -4.38 -11.70
N ASP A 146 10.31 -5.13 -12.46
CA ASP A 146 10.34 -6.60 -12.49
C ASP A 146 11.33 -7.19 -11.45
N GLY A 147 12.15 -6.32 -10.84
CA GLY A 147 13.23 -6.63 -9.92
C GLY A 147 12.85 -6.81 -8.44
N ASP A 148 13.84 -6.75 -7.56
CA ASP A 148 13.57 -6.55 -6.13
C ASP A 148 13.15 -5.10 -5.89
N LEU A 149 12.39 -4.89 -4.82
CA LEU A 149 12.07 -3.57 -4.31
C LEU A 149 12.62 -3.50 -2.89
N ILE A 150 13.60 -2.63 -2.69
CA ILE A 150 14.29 -2.41 -1.41
C ILE A 150 13.34 -1.94 -0.30
N PHE A 151 13.77 -1.98 0.96
CA PHE A 151 12.96 -1.52 2.09
C PHE A 151 12.57 -0.03 2.00
N HIS A 152 11.29 0.24 2.20
CA HIS A 152 10.73 1.60 2.11
C HIS A 152 9.35 1.71 2.80
N ASN A 153 8.95 2.95 3.08
CA ASN A 153 7.54 3.34 3.17
C ASN A 153 7.07 3.81 1.78
N ASP A 154 5.87 3.44 1.36
CA ASP A 154 5.29 3.97 0.11
C ASP A 154 5.14 5.49 0.25
N ARG A 155 5.54 6.18 -0.83
CA ARG A 155 5.36 7.63 -1.00
C ARG A 155 6.01 8.46 0.12
N SER A 156 7.17 8.02 0.62
CA SER A 156 7.99 8.77 1.60
C SER A 156 8.28 10.22 1.21
N SER A 157 8.37 10.52 -0.10
CA SER A 157 8.57 11.88 -0.60
C SER A 157 7.30 12.73 -0.67
N HIS A 158 6.11 12.13 -0.58
CA HIS A 158 4.82 12.80 -0.67
C HIS A 158 4.38 13.32 0.71
N PRO A 159 3.74 14.52 0.80
CA PRO A 159 3.25 15.05 2.08
C PRO A 159 2.09 14.23 2.65
N VAL A 160 1.16 13.78 1.80
CA VAL A 160 0.08 12.87 2.17
C VAL A 160 0.59 11.42 2.07
N LYS A 161 0.55 10.68 3.17
CA LYS A 161 1.04 9.30 3.24
C LYS A 161 -0.04 8.39 3.83
N ALA A 162 -0.13 7.18 3.29
CA ALA A 162 -1.03 6.17 3.83
C ALA A 162 -0.59 5.74 5.23
N ASP A 163 -1.54 5.42 6.11
CA ASP A 163 -1.25 4.71 7.36
C ASP A 163 -1.12 3.21 7.10
N TYR A 164 -1.93 2.65 6.20
CA TYR A 164 -1.92 1.24 5.83
C TYR A 164 -1.83 1.01 4.33
N ILE A 165 -1.15 -0.08 3.96
CA ILE A 165 -1.17 -0.65 2.62
C ILE A 165 -1.84 -2.01 2.72
N THR A 166 -2.76 -2.28 1.79
CA THR A 166 -3.37 -3.61 1.64
C THR A 166 -3.08 -4.14 0.26
N LEU A 167 -2.56 -5.37 0.19
CA LEU A 167 -2.23 -6.10 -1.02
C LEU A 167 -3.10 -7.37 -1.10
N LEU A 168 -3.73 -7.61 -2.25
CA LEU A 168 -4.54 -8.80 -2.51
C LEU A 168 -3.99 -9.54 -3.74
N GLY A 169 -3.68 -10.82 -3.61
CA GLY A 169 -3.18 -11.65 -4.70
C GLY A 169 -4.25 -12.00 -5.72
N LEU A 170 -4.11 -11.48 -6.94
CA LEU A 170 -4.98 -11.79 -8.08
C LEU A 170 -4.38 -12.87 -8.98
N ARG A 171 -3.11 -12.70 -9.35
CA ARG A 171 -2.34 -13.71 -10.11
C ARG A 171 -0.97 -13.84 -9.47
N CYS A 172 -0.69 -14.99 -8.87
CA CYS A 172 0.57 -15.24 -8.18
C CYS A 172 1.17 -16.57 -8.68
N PRO A 173 2.33 -16.55 -9.37
CA PRO A 173 2.99 -17.77 -9.83
C PRO A 173 3.33 -18.73 -8.69
N GLU A 174 2.88 -19.98 -8.81
CA GLU A 174 2.99 -21.01 -7.76
C GLU A 174 4.40 -21.59 -7.59
N ASN A 175 5.26 -21.46 -8.61
CA ASN A 175 6.60 -22.05 -8.61
C ASN A 175 7.71 -21.04 -8.29
N ASP A 176 7.38 -19.76 -8.18
CA ASP A 176 8.35 -18.69 -7.92
C ASP A 176 8.19 -18.12 -6.51
N LEU A 177 9.30 -17.89 -5.85
CA LEU A 177 9.37 -17.47 -4.45
C LEU A 177 9.59 -15.96 -4.36
N VAL A 178 8.50 -15.21 -4.57
CA VAL A 178 8.46 -13.75 -4.41
C VAL A 178 7.74 -13.40 -3.10
N TYR A 179 8.47 -12.78 -2.18
CA TYR A 179 7.97 -12.42 -0.85
C TYR A 179 7.74 -10.92 -0.74
N THR A 180 6.67 -10.56 -0.03
CA THR A 180 6.58 -9.26 0.63
C THR A 180 7.17 -9.42 2.02
N THR A 181 8.22 -8.65 2.32
CA THR A 181 8.84 -8.66 3.65
C THR A 181 8.45 -7.40 4.38
N TYR A 182 8.23 -7.52 5.69
CA TYR A 182 7.99 -6.41 6.60
C TYR A 182 8.99 -6.45 7.76
N ILE A 183 9.42 -5.27 8.20
CA ILE A 183 10.17 -5.04 9.43
C ILE A 183 9.38 -4.06 10.27
N ASP A 184 9.08 -4.42 11.52
CA ASP A 184 8.41 -3.53 12.45
C ASP A 184 9.34 -2.39 12.90
N GLY A 185 8.82 -1.17 12.96
CA GLY A 185 9.58 -0.01 13.41
C GLY A 185 10.07 -0.15 14.85
N LYS A 186 9.30 -0.81 15.73
CA LYS A 186 9.71 -1.07 17.12
C LYS A 186 10.97 -1.94 17.18
N ASP A 187 11.08 -2.93 16.29
CA ASP A 187 12.28 -3.76 16.19
C ASP A 187 13.49 -2.95 15.73
N ILE A 188 13.32 -2.05 14.75
CA ILE A 188 14.38 -1.15 14.30
C ILE A 188 14.84 -0.26 15.45
N PHE A 189 13.90 0.36 16.17
CA PHE A 189 14.21 1.27 17.27
C PHE A 189 14.95 0.57 18.42
N SER A 190 14.66 -0.71 18.68
CA SER A 190 15.33 -1.50 19.72
C SER A 190 16.84 -1.67 19.50
N HIS A 191 17.32 -1.43 18.28
CA HIS A 191 18.73 -1.53 17.90
C HIS A 191 19.43 -0.16 17.79
N LEU A 192 18.74 0.93 18.13
CA LEU A 192 19.27 2.29 18.10
C LEU A 192 19.50 2.83 19.51
N SER A 193 20.51 3.69 19.67
CA SER A 193 20.69 4.44 20.92
C SER A 193 19.72 5.63 20.98
N GLU A 194 19.46 6.13 22.19
CA GLU A 194 18.66 7.35 22.39
C GLU A 194 19.21 8.55 21.62
N GLU A 195 20.54 8.66 21.52
CA GLU A 195 21.21 9.68 20.71
C GLU A 195 20.87 9.56 19.23
N GLN A 196 20.95 8.34 18.69
CA GLN A 196 20.66 8.08 17.28
C GLN A 196 19.19 8.36 16.98
N ILE A 197 18.26 7.94 17.84
CA ILE A 197 16.84 8.24 17.71
C ILE A 197 16.62 9.76 17.70
N ARG A 198 17.22 10.49 18.65
CA ARG A 198 17.11 11.96 18.71
C ARG A 198 17.57 12.61 17.41
N VAL A 199 18.72 12.20 16.87
CA VAL A 199 19.24 12.76 15.62
C VAL A 199 18.37 12.38 14.41
N LEU A 200 17.86 11.15 14.35
CA LEU A 200 16.94 10.69 13.30
C LEU A 200 15.58 11.39 13.36
N SER A 201 15.23 11.97 14.50
CA SER A 201 14.02 12.77 14.71
C SER A 201 14.14 14.24 14.30
N GLU A 202 15.32 14.67 13.87
CA GLU A 202 15.54 16.01 13.34
C GLU A 202 15.35 16.06 11.82
N ASN A 203 15.00 17.23 11.28
CA ASN A 203 14.75 17.45 9.85
C ASN A 203 16.03 17.53 9.01
N TRP A 204 16.94 16.56 9.16
CA TRP A 204 18.21 16.49 8.45
C TRP A 204 18.16 15.69 7.14
N TYR A 205 16.99 15.18 6.74
CA TYR A 205 16.90 14.25 5.61
C TYR A 205 15.92 14.74 4.55
N TYR A 206 16.13 14.32 3.31
CA TYR A 206 15.14 14.40 2.25
C TYR A 206 15.02 13.04 1.57
N THR A 207 13.92 12.81 0.86
CA THR A 207 13.71 11.61 0.06
C THR A 207 13.48 12.00 -1.39
N GLU A 208 14.32 11.50 -2.29
CA GLU A 208 14.07 11.65 -3.74
C GLU A 208 12.76 10.97 -4.14
N VAL A 209 12.13 11.48 -5.18
CA VAL A 209 10.95 10.80 -5.75
C VAL A 209 11.37 9.54 -6.53
N ASP A 210 10.47 8.56 -6.61
CA ASP A 210 10.67 7.34 -7.40
C ASP A 210 10.61 7.61 -8.92
N ASP A 211 11.01 6.64 -9.73
CA ASP A 211 11.12 6.86 -11.19
C ASP A 211 9.75 7.11 -11.87
N LEU A 212 8.65 6.58 -11.33
CA LEU A 212 7.30 6.86 -11.86
C LEU A 212 6.84 8.30 -11.53
N THR A 213 7.17 8.83 -10.35
CA THR A 213 6.90 10.25 -10.05
C THR A 213 7.70 11.16 -10.97
N LYS A 214 8.97 10.85 -11.23
CA LYS A 214 9.82 11.63 -12.16
C LYS A 214 9.20 11.70 -13.55
N GLU A 215 8.59 10.62 -14.04
CA GLU A 215 7.88 10.61 -15.33
C GLU A 215 6.58 11.43 -15.31
N LYS A 216 5.81 11.37 -14.22
CA LYS A 216 4.44 11.92 -14.17
C LYS A 216 4.36 13.37 -13.69
N VAL A 217 5.30 13.81 -12.85
CA VAL A 217 5.23 15.11 -12.16
C VAL A 217 6.44 15.94 -12.48
N LYS A 218 6.23 17.01 -13.27
CA LYS A 218 7.30 17.95 -13.60
C LYS A 218 7.66 18.81 -12.38
N ASN A 219 8.96 19.04 -12.18
CA ASN A 219 9.52 19.86 -11.10
C ASN A 219 9.19 19.31 -9.70
N TRP A 220 9.21 17.99 -9.53
CA TRP A 220 9.21 17.37 -8.21
C TRP A 220 10.29 16.30 -8.12
N ASP A 221 11.45 16.67 -7.58
CA ASP A 221 12.60 15.77 -7.54
C ASP A 221 12.79 15.10 -6.18
N ARG A 222 12.35 15.75 -5.09
CA ARG A 222 12.48 15.29 -3.70
C ARG A 222 11.43 15.92 -2.78
N SER A 223 11.25 15.35 -1.59
CA SER A 223 10.51 15.96 -0.49
C SER A 223 11.18 17.23 0.06
N SER A 224 10.43 17.97 0.88
CA SER A 224 11.01 18.90 1.85
C SER A 224 11.88 18.16 2.87
N ALA A 225 12.72 18.90 3.58
CA ALA A 225 13.48 18.33 4.70
C ALA A 225 12.52 17.71 5.73
N HIS A 226 12.86 16.52 6.24
CA HIS A 226 12.05 15.74 7.16
C HIS A 226 12.93 14.88 8.08
N ALA A 227 12.35 14.48 9.21
CA ALA A 227 12.87 13.44 10.08
C ALA A 227 12.67 12.05 9.48
N ILE A 228 13.55 11.10 9.81
CA ILE A 228 13.33 9.68 9.52
C ILE A 228 12.40 9.07 10.57
N ILE A 229 12.54 9.45 11.84
CA ILE A 229 11.71 8.96 12.96
C ILE A 229 10.85 10.11 13.49
N ASN A 230 9.53 9.95 13.49
CA ASN A 230 8.62 10.89 14.13
C ASN A 230 7.70 10.17 15.11
N GLY A 231 8.07 10.22 16.40
CA GLY A 231 7.47 9.37 17.43
C GLY A 231 7.69 7.89 17.07
N GLU A 232 6.59 7.16 16.87
CA GLU A 232 6.62 5.75 16.48
C GLU A 232 6.65 5.54 14.95
N THR A 233 6.54 6.61 14.16
CA THR A 233 6.46 6.52 12.70
C THR A 233 7.81 6.67 12.02
N ILE A 234 7.92 6.07 10.85
CA ILE A 234 9.11 6.07 9.99
C ILE A 234 8.77 6.72 8.65
N CYS A 235 9.70 7.53 8.14
CA CYS A 235 9.66 8.10 6.79
C CYS A 235 11.00 7.87 6.09
N PHE A 236 11.12 6.76 5.37
CA PHE A 236 12.38 6.27 4.85
C PHE A 236 12.25 5.41 3.57
N GLN A 237 13.25 5.53 2.71
CA GLN A 237 13.48 4.67 1.56
C GLN A 237 14.99 4.49 1.33
N ASP A 238 15.50 3.26 1.45
CA ASP A 238 16.93 2.97 1.66
C ASP A 238 17.91 3.61 0.64
N THR A 239 17.51 3.71 -0.63
CA THR A 239 18.36 4.35 -1.68
C THR A 239 17.97 5.77 -2.05
N LEU A 240 16.82 6.27 -1.56
CA LEU A 240 16.29 7.59 -1.94
C LEU A 240 16.35 8.60 -0.79
N THR A 241 16.38 8.15 0.46
CA THR A 241 16.51 9.02 1.62
C THR A 241 17.98 9.33 1.89
N GLN A 242 18.30 10.62 1.90
CA GLN A 242 19.66 11.13 2.05
C GLN A 242 19.70 12.32 3.02
N PRO A 243 20.83 12.58 3.69
CA PRO A 243 21.01 13.79 4.46
C PRO A 243 20.96 15.04 3.57
N ILE A 244 20.44 16.15 4.08
CA ILE A 244 20.53 17.45 3.40
C ILE A 244 21.99 17.93 3.35
N SER A 245 22.31 18.85 2.44
CA SER A 245 23.69 19.26 2.15
C SER A 245 24.47 19.87 3.33
N ASN A 246 23.76 20.45 4.29
CA ASN A 246 24.33 21.06 5.51
C ASN A 246 24.04 20.24 6.77
N ALA A 247 23.65 18.97 6.63
CA ALA A 247 23.43 18.09 7.77
C ALA A 247 24.74 17.88 8.55
N PRO A 248 24.70 17.84 9.89
CA PRO A 248 25.87 17.54 10.70
C PRO A 248 26.33 16.09 10.48
N THR A 249 27.61 15.80 10.77
CA THR A 249 28.17 14.44 10.64
C THR A 249 27.36 13.39 11.40
N CYS A 250 26.85 13.74 12.59
CA CYS A 250 26.03 12.83 13.39
C CYS A 250 24.74 12.40 12.66
N ALA A 251 24.18 13.21 11.75
CA ALA A 251 23.00 12.83 10.96
C ALA A 251 23.34 11.76 9.92
N VAL A 252 24.53 11.82 9.33
CA VAL A 252 25.04 10.80 8.41
C VAL A 252 25.29 9.49 9.16
N GLU A 253 25.93 9.57 10.34
CA GLU A 253 26.19 8.42 11.20
C GLU A 253 24.90 7.77 11.70
N ALA A 254 23.91 8.57 12.10
CA ALA A 254 22.61 8.06 12.55
C ALA A 254 21.83 7.39 11.41
N LEU A 255 21.94 7.90 10.17
CA LEU A 255 21.37 7.23 8.99
C LEU A 255 22.02 5.87 8.72
N LEU A 256 23.35 5.77 8.87
CA LEU A 256 24.05 4.48 8.75
C LEU A 256 23.64 3.51 9.87
N ALA A 257 23.51 4.01 11.10
CA ALA A 257 23.01 3.22 12.23
C ALA A 257 21.58 2.72 11.99
N PHE A 258 20.70 3.55 11.40
CA PHE A 258 19.35 3.15 11.02
C PHE A 258 19.35 1.98 10.02
N LYS A 259 20.19 2.04 8.99
CA LYS A 259 20.34 0.94 8.01
C LYS A 259 20.89 -0.35 8.63
N ASP A 260 21.85 -0.22 9.56
CA ASP A 260 22.37 -1.35 10.32
C ASP A 260 21.30 -1.96 11.25
N ALA A 261 20.52 -1.12 11.94
CA ALA A 261 19.39 -1.54 12.76
C ALA A 261 18.33 -2.31 11.94
N MET A 262 17.97 -1.83 10.75
CA MET A 262 17.09 -2.56 9.82
C MET A 262 17.65 -3.95 9.45
N THR A 263 18.97 -4.06 9.28
CA THR A 263 19.63 -5.32 8.94
C THR A 263 19.53 -6.33 10.09
N LYS A 264 19.70 -5.86 11.33
CA LYS A 264 19.59 -6.65 12.57
C LYS A 264 18.16 -7.03 12.94
N SER A 265 17.19 -6.21 12.54
CA SER A 265 15.78 -6.40 12.89
C SER A 265 15.19 -7.69 12.29
N PRO A 266 14.29 -8.38 13.01
CA PRO A 266 13.52 -9.51 12.48
C PRO A 266 12.78 -9.15 11.19
N LYS A 267 12.78 -10.08 10.24
CA LYS A 267 12.15 -9.93 8.93
C LYS A 267 10.99 -10.88 8.82
N MET A 268 9.78 -10.35 8.80
CA MET A 268 8.58 -11.14 8.58
C MET A 268 8.32 -11.24 7.08
N ARG A 269 8.36 -12.46 6.55
CA ARG A 269 8.09 -12.73 5.14
C ARG A 269 6.70 -13.32 4.96
N HIS A 270 6.00 -12.86 3.92
CA HIS A 270 4.78 -13.49 3.45
C HIS A 270 4.80 -13.60 1.93
N ARG A 271 4.62 -14.82 1.44
CA ARG A 271 4.40 -15.09 0.04
C ARG A 271 2.90 -14.92 -0.19
N ILE A 272 2.54 -13.83 -0.85
CA ILE A 272 1.15 -13.57 -1.21
C ILE A 272 0.78 -14.54 -2.34
N GLU A 273 -0.14 -15.45 -2.06
CA GLU A 273 -0.70 -16.40 -3.02
C GLU A 273 -2.03 -15.87 -3.59
N TYR A 274 -2.66 -16.64 -4.50
CA TYR A 274 -3.99 -16.30 -5.01
C TYR A 274 -5.00 -16.20 -3.87
N GLY A 275 -5.75 -15.10 -3.80
CA GLY A 275 -6.73 -14.86 -2.75
C GLY A 275 -6.13 -14.55 -1.37
N ASP A 276 -4.81 -14.36 -1.26
CA ASP A 276 -4.21 -13.87 -0.02
C ASP A 276 -4.28 -12.35 0.05
N LEU A 277 -4.81 -11.84 1.16
CA LEU A 277 -4.73 -10.45 1.56
C LEU A 277 -3.63 -10.28 2.60
N LEU A 278 -2.73 -9.34 2.37
CA LEU A 278 -1.77 -8.85 3.35
C LEU A 278 -2.01 -7.36 3.57
N VAL A 279 -2.34 -6.98 4.81
CA VAL A 279 -2.40 -5.57 5.23
C VAL A 279 -1.33 -5.31 6.28
N PHE A 280 -0.64 -4.18 6.16
CA PHE A 280 0.42 -3.77 7.08
C PHE A 280 0.46 -2.24 7.21
N ALA A 281 0.95 -1.76 8.34
CA ALA A 281 1.16 -0.33 8.55
C ALA A 281 2.32 0.19 7.70
N ASN A 282 2.03 1.17 6.84
CA ASN A 282 3.01 1.82 5.99
C ASN A 282 3.96 2.72 6.79
N GLN A 283 3.50 3.33 7.89
CA GLN A 283 4.30 4.29 8.66
C GLN A 283 4.91 3.70 9.93
N TYR A 284 4.44 2.56 10.43
CA TYR A 284 4.98 1.91 11.65
C TYR A 284 6.05 0.86 11.37
N GLY A 285 6.53 0.76 10.14
CA GLY A 285 7.56 -0.18 9.74
C GLY A 285 7.91 -0.03 8.27
N LEU A 286 8.76 -0.91 7.76
CA LEU A 286 9.25 -0.87 6.38
C LEU A 286 8.90 -2.16 5.67
N HIS A 287 8.58 -2.04 4.37
CA HIS A 287 8.28 -3.21 3.55
C HIS A 287 9.14 -3.25 2.29
N ASN A 288 9.23 -4.44 1.71
CA ASN A 288 10.01 -4.69 0.51
C ASN A 288 9.34 -5.76 -0.36
N ARG A 289 9.85 -5.93 -1.58
CA ARG A 289 9.65 -7.13 -2.41
C ARG A 289 10.99 -7.82 -2.61
N GLU A 290 11.09 -9.07 -2.19
CA GLU A 290 12.30 -9.88 -2.31
C GLU A 290 12.02 -11.10 -3.19
N ARG A 291 12.81 -11.31 -4.25
CA ARG A 291 12.76 -12.52 -5.07
C ARG A 291 13.83 -13.49 -4.57
N ILE A 292 13.40 -14.59 -3.95
CA ILE A 292 14.30 -15.61 -3.41
C ILE A 292 14.64 -16.65 -4.48
N GLU A 293 13.64 -17.06 -5.27
CA GLU A 293 13.79 -18.05 -6.33
C GLU A 293 12.88 -17.68 -7.49
N VAL A 294 13.44 -17.57 -8.70
CA VAL A 294 12.71 -17.28 -9.93
C VAL A 294 13.07 -18.36 -10.95
N ASN A 295 12.16 -19.28 -11.13
CA ASN A 295 12.24 -20.40 -12.04
C ASN A 295 11.74 -20.03 -13.44
N ASN A 296 10.72 -19.17 -13.53
CA ASN A 296 10.20 -18.68 -14.81
C ASN A 296 10.01 -17.14 -14.79
N PRO A 297 10.99 -16.38 -15.30
CA PRO A 297 10.92 -14.92 -15.34
C PRO A 297 9.69 -14.36 -16.05
N ASP A 298 9.22 -15.03 -17.12
CA ASP A 298 8.07 -14.58 -17.90
C ASP A 298 6.78 -14.71 -17.07
N GLU A 299 6.59 -15.81 -16.34
CA GLU A 299 5.44 -15.99 -15.44
C GLU A 299 5.53 -15.06 -14.21
N VAL A 300 6.72 -14.86 -13.62
CA VAL A 300 6.92 -13.88 -12.53
C VAL A 300 6.54 -12.47 -12.95
N SER A 301 6.83 -12.09 -14.19
CA SER A 301 6.47 -10.77 -14.70
C SER A 301 4.95 -10.54 -14.73
N LYS A 302 4.16 -11.62 -14.89
CA LYS A 302 2.69 -11.60 -14.91
C LYS A 302 2.06 -11.55 -13.52
N ARG A 303 2.87 -11.60 -12.45
CA ARG A 303 2.40 -11.49 -11.08
C ARG A 303 1.60 -10.19 -10.92
N TRP A 304 0.38 -10.31 -10.41
CA TRP A 304 -0.57 -9.23 -10.24
C TRP A 304 -1.12 -9.24 -8.83
N LEU A 305 -0.86 -8.15 -8.09
CA LEU A 305 -1.58 -7.83 -6.87
C LEU A 305 -2.49 -6.63 -7.08
N LEU A 306 -3.65 -6.65 -6.45
CA LEU A 306 -4.44 -5.45 -6.24
C LEU A 306 -3.96 -4.75 -4.98
N LYS A 307 -3.78 -3.43 -5.04
CA LYS A 307 -3.29 -2.61 -3.93
C LYS A 307 -4.23 -1.46 -3.64
N THR A 308 -4.53 -1.25 -2.36
CA THR A 308 -5.17 -0.02 -1.86
C THR A 308 -4.36 0.62 -0.74
N TYR A 309 -4.48 1.94 -0.63
CA TYR A 309 -3.97 2.72 0.49
C TYR A 309 -5.13 3.18 1.35
N THR A 310 -4.90 3.27 2.65
CA THR A 310 -5.89 3.86 3.56
C THR A 310 -5.25 4.73 4.62
N PHE A 311 -6.02 5.69 5.10
CA PHE A 311 -5.77 6.37 6.36
C PHE A 311 -6.26 5.52 7.53
N ARG A 312 -5.74 5.78 8.71
CA ARG A 312 -6.17 5.12 9.95
C ARG A 312 -7.63 5.40 10.27
N ASP A 313 -8.07 6.63 10.08
CA ASP A 313 -9.44 7.06 10.33
C ASP A 313 -9.75 8.35 9.56
N SER A 314 -11.00 8.82 9.64
CA SER A 314 -11.44 10.07 9.02
C SER A 314 -10.76 11.29 9.61
N THR A 315 -10.44 11.30 10.91
CA THR A 315 -9.77 12.43 11.57
C THR A 315 -8.40 12.68 10.94
N VAL A 316 -7.63 11.61 10.68
CA VAL A 316 -6.34 11.72 9.99
C VAL A 316 -6.54 12.19 8.55
N ALA A 317 -7.48 11.61 7.82
CA ALA A 317 -7.76 11.99 6.44
C ALA A 317 -8.15 13.48 6.33
N ASP A 318 -8.98 14.00 7.24
CA ASP A 318 -9.45 15.38 7.24
C ASP A 318 -8.31 16.40 7.41
N THR A 319 -7.18 16.01 8.01
CA THR A 319 -5.98 16.88 8.08
C THR A 319 -5.38 17.19 6.70
N TYR A 320 -5.73 16.41 5.69
CA TYR A 320 -5.26 16.55 4.31
C TYR A 320 -6.33 17.13 3.37
N ALA A 321 -7.37 17.79 3.90
CA ALA A 321 -8.46 18.36 3.10
C ALA A 321 -7.97 19.28 1.96
N ASP A 322 -6.90 20.05 2.18
CA ASP A 322 -6.30 20.95 1.19
C ASP A 322 -5.56 20.23 0.04
N TYR A 323 -5.40 18.90 0.14
CA TYR A 323 -4.76 18.06 -0.87
C TYR A 323 -5.76 17.30 -1.74
N TRP A 324 -7.07 17.41 -1.51
CA TRP A 324 -8.04 16.67 -2.32
C TRP A 324 -8.13 17.21 -3.75
N TYR A 325 -7.72 16.38 -4.70
CA TYR A 325 -7.76 16.67 -6.12
C TYR A 325 -9.22 16.74 -6.60
N ASN A 326 -9.59 17.87 -7.20
CA ASN A 326 -10.95 18.14 -7.70
C ASN A 326 -12.06 17.90 -6.64
N GLY A 327 -11.75 18.10 -5.35
CA GLY A 327 -12.69 17.86 -4.25
C GLY A 327 -13.06 16.39 -4.02
N ILE A 328 -12.35 15.44 -4.64
CA ILE A 328 -12.55 14.01 -4.43
C ILE A 328 -11.86 13.61 -3.13
N TYR A 329 -12.65 13.42 -2.07
CA TYR A 329 -12.16 13.01 -0.76
C TYR A 329 -11.31 11.73 -0.85
N GLY A 330 -10.08 11.80 -0.34
CA GLY A 330 -9.11 10.70 -0.37
C GLY A 330 -8.28 10.62 -1.65
N CYS A 331 -8.56 11.40 -2.71
CA CYS A 331 -7.70 11.46 -3.89
C CYS A 331 -6.71 12.62 -3.75
N ALA A 332 -5.47 12.33 -3.37
CA ALA A 332 -4.47 13.36 -3.09
C ALA A 332 -3.83 13.91 -4.38
N SER A 333 -3.70 15.23 -4.47
CA SER A 333 -2.86 15.92 -5.45
C SER A 333 -1.38 15.89 -5.02
N ASP A 334 -0.48 15.93 -6.00
CA ASP A 334 0.97 16.00 -5.75
C ASP A 334 1.44 17.38 -5.25
N ARG A 335 0.56 18.40 -5.31
CA ARG A 335 0.82 19.76 -4.84
C ARG A 335 -0.45 20.32 -4.21
N ILE A 336 -0.30 21.11 -3.16
CA ILE A 336 -1.36 22.02 -2.74
C ILE A 336 -1.58 22.95 -3.94
N GLU A 337 -2.74 22.87 -4.60
CA GLU A 337 -3.18 23.97 -5.44
C GLU A 337 -3.27 25.15 -4.50
N LYS A 338 -2.36 26.14 -4.65
CA LYS A 338 -2.64 27.44 -4.06
C LYS A 338 -3.95 27.87 -4.68
N VAL A 339 -5.04 27.75 -3.93
CA VAL A 339 -6.30 28.39 -4.26
C VAL A 339 -5.91 29.86 -4.45
N LEU A 340 -5.84 30.28 -5.70
CA LEU A 340 -5.78 31.68 -6.04
C LEU A 340 -7.10 32.24 -5.52
N LYS A 341 -7.04 32.82 -4.32
CA LYS A 341 -8.13 33.64 -3.79
C LYS A 341 -8.31 34.87 -4.67
#